data_AF-A0A7S1RAS4-F1
#
_entry.id   AF-A0A7S1RAS4-F1
#
_cell.length_a   1.000
_cell.length_b   1.000
_cell.length_c   1.000
_cell.angle_alpha   90.00
_cell.angle_beta   90.00
_cell.angle_gamma   90.00
#
_symmetry.space_group_name_H-M   'P 1'
#
loop_
_entity.id
_entity.type
_entity.pdbx_description
1 polymer ?
#
loop_
_entity_poly.entity_id
_entity_poly.type
_entity_poly.pdbx_seq_one_letter_code
_entity_poly.pdbx_strand_id
1 'polypeptide(L)'
;RGPGGSTASSGEAAAGGGGARESWRLACNQQRSKANATRALVRAVASWGPQPARLVNLRTGQQLHVTYWLRDDVKALCIFNREDTQVRVCICSHMDSCEEAASSPDVAARRFFLCLSSEDLRRAVLVTMERCAQGAQVFQRDASQGFRPQLLLLCGDRAKQQDLRGALRALMSEFLIHERPTSSEQSPFDQITVSQRSEEDAAAARPLISWPIVRPAAHKAPEPPCPVDEEAVA
;
A
#
# COMPACT_ATOMS: atom_id res chain seq x y z
N ARG A 1 6.26 -69.70 52.39
CA ARG A 1 6.89 -68.79 51.40
C ARG A 1 5.81 -67.81 50.95
N GLY A 2 6.08 -66.51 51.04
CA GLY A 2 5.11 -65.41 51.18
C GLY A 2 5.16 -64.89 52.62
N PRO A 3 5.08 -63.57 52.93
CA PRO A 3 4.65 -62.39 52.14
C PRO A 3 5.85 -61.43 51.84
N GLY A 4 5.82 -60.34 51.05
CA GLY A 4 4.95 -59.16 51.01
C GLY A 4 5.83 -57.91 51.26
N GLY A 5 5.63 -56.80 50.55
CA GLY A 5 6.29 -55.52 50.86
C GLY A 5 6.39 -54.52 49.71
N SER A 6 5.38 -53.66 49.61
CA SER A 6 5.21 -52.51 48.71
C SER A 6 6.09 -51.28 49.06
N THR A 7 5.92 -50.24 48.23
CA THR A 7 6.21 -48.78 48.42
C THR A 7 7.60 -48.33 47.97
N ALA A 8 7.75 -47.65 46.82
CA ALA A 8 7.32 -46.29 46.43
C ALA A 8 8.36 -45.23 46.79
N SER A 9 8.88 -44.51 45.80
CA SER A 9 8.95 -43.04 45.73
C SER A 9 9.56 -42.67 44.37
N SER A 10 8.78 -42.06 43.49
CA SER A 10 8.70 -40.60 43.33
C SER A 10 9.95 -40.04 42.67
N GLY A 11 9.86 -39.92 41.36
CA GLY A 11 10.80 -39.21 40.52
C GLY A 11 10.19 -38.88 39.15
N GLU A 12 8.88 -38.60 39.12
CA GLU A 12 8.31 -37.85 38.00
C GLU A 12 8.90 -36.44 38.05
N ALA A 13 10.07 -36.29 37.42
CA ALA A 13 10.53 -35.00 36.97
C ALA A 13 9.51 -34.53 35.93
N ALA A 14 8.62 -33.64 36.36
CA ALA A 14 7.80 -32.83 35.50
C ALA A 14 8.71 -31.99 34.59
N ALA A 15 9.17 -32.59 33.50
CA ALA A 15 9.75 -31.90 32.35
C ALA A 15 8.62 -31.26 31.53
N GLY A 16 7.77 -30.48 32.21
CA GLY A 16 6.65 -29.77 31.62
C GLY A 16 6.90 -28.27 31.72
N GLY A 17 7.32 -27.62 30.63
CA GLY A 17 7.22 -26.16 30.53
C GLY A 17 8.31 -25.41 29.75
N GLY A 18 9.41 -26.05 29.32
CA GLY A 18 10.52 -25.36 28.64
C GLY A 18 10.30 -25.06 27.15
N GLY A 19 9.69 -26.00 26.41
CA GLY A 19 9.66 -25.96 24.93
C GLY A 19 8.82 -24.83 24.32
N ALA A 20 7.74 -24.41 24.97
CA ALA A 20 6.85 -23.37 24.44
C ALA A 20 7.45 -21.94 24.54
N ARG A 21 8.30 -21.68 25.54
CA ARG A 21 8.99 -20.38 25.69
C ARG A 21 10.16 -20.25 24.72
N GLU A 22 10.86 -21.34 24.44
CA GLU A 22 11.96 -21.37 23.49
C GLU A 22 11.47 -21.27 22.03
N SER A 23 10.36 -21.94 21.70
CA SER A 23 9.75 -21.86 20.37
C SER A 23 9.25 -20.45 20.02
N TRP A 24 8.66 -19.73 20.97
CA TRP A 24 8.23 -18.34 20.76
C TRP A 24 9.41 -17.39 20.49
N ARG A 25 10.52 -17.54 21.23
CA ARG A 25 11.74 -16.73 21.01
C ARG A 25 12.33 -16.99 19.63
N LEU A 26 12.39 -18.25 19.21
CA LEU A 26 12.86 -18.63 17.86
C LEU A 26 11.97 -18.02 16.78
N ALA A 27 10.65 -18.12 16.91
CA ALA A 27 9.70 -17.52 15.96
C ALA A 27 9.85 -15.99 15.90
N CYS A 28 9.99 -15.32 17.05
CA CYS A 28 10.23 -13.88 17.11
C CYS A 28 11.55 -13.47 16.42
N ASN A 29 12.63 -14.21 16.68
CA ASN A 29 13.92 -13.95 16.04
C ASN A 29 13.85 -14.18 14.53
N GLN A 30 13.14 -15.21 14.08
CA GLN A 30 12.92 -15.47 12.66
C GLN A 30 12.11 -14.33 12.01
N GLN A 31 11.06 -13.84 12.67
CA GLN A 31 10.25 -12.73 12.19
C GLN A 31 11.06 -11.43 12.11
N ARG A 32 11.88 -11.14 13.13
CA ARG A 32 12.79 -9.97 13.13
C ARG A 32 13.82 -10.07 12.00
N SER A 33 14.42 -11.24 11.82
CA SER A 33 15.36 -11.49 10.73
C SER A 33 14.71 -11.26 9.37
N LYS A 34 13.51 -11.81 9.15
CA LYS A 34 12.73 -11.60 7.93
C LYS A 34 12.41 -10.12 7.69
N ALA A 35 11.95 -9.40 8.73
CA ALA A 35 11.65 -7.97 8.64
C ALA A 35 12.90 -7.12 8.35
N ASN A 36 14.06 -7.50 8.89
CA ASN A 36 15.32 -6.84 8.60
C ASN A 36 15.77 -7.10 7.15
N ALA A 37 15.61 -8.33 6.67
CA ALA A 37 15.92 -8.69 5.28
C ALA A 37 15.03 -7.93 4.28
N THR A 38 13.72 -7.79 4.56
CA THR A 38 12.83 -7.02 3.68
C THR A 38 13.16 -5.53 3.68
N ARG A 39 13.46 -4.93 4.84
CA ARG A 39 13.94 -3.53 4.92
C ARG A 39 15.26 -3.32 4.19
N ALA A 40 16.18 -4.27 4.29
CA ALA A 40 17.45 -4.22 3.57
C ALA A 40 17.23 -4.24 2.05
N LEU A 41 16.31 -5.08 1.57
CA LEU A 41 15.92 -5.12 0.15
C LEU A 41 15.33 -3.78 -0.32
N VAL A 42 14.39 -3.19 0.44
CA VAL A 42 13.78 -1.90 0.10
C VAL A 42 14.85 -0.80 -0.02
N ARG A 43 15.77 -0.73 0.95
CA ARG A 43 16.88 0.24 0.90
C ARG A 43 17.82 0.00 -0.27
N ALA A 44 18.13 -1.26 -0.57
CA ALA A 44 18.96 -1.61 -1.73
C ALA A 44 18.31 -1.15 -3.04
N VAL A 45 17.01 -1.42 -3.22
CA VAL A 45 16.25 -0.97 -4.40
C VAL A 45 16.17 0.55 -4.47
N ALA A 46 15.90 1.24 -3.36
CA ALA A 46 15.88 2.70 -3.31
C ALA A 46 17.24 3.32 -3.67
N SER A 47 18.34 2.65 -3.31
CA SER A 47 19.71 3.11 -3.60
C SER A 47 20.10 3.05 -5.09
N TRP A 48 19.34 2.32 -5.91
CA TRP A 48 19.58 2.29 -7.36
C TRP A 48 19.39 3.66 -8.03
N GLY A 49 18.60 4.54 -7.41
CA GLY A 49 18.23 5.83 -7.99
C GLY A 49 17.37 5.68 -9.25
N PRO A 50 17.37 6.70 -10.14
CA PRO A 50 16.58 6.70 -11.37
C PRO A 50 17.01 5.60 -12.34
N GLN A 51 16.06 4.74 -12.73
CA GLN A 51 16.26 3.62 -13.64
C GLN A 51 15.40 3.79 -14.90
N PRO A 52 15.93 3.50 -16.10
CA PRO A 52 15.14 3.54 -17.33
C PRO A 52 14.14 2.37 -17.39
N ALA A 53 12.95 2.63 -17.93
CA ALA A 53 11.91 1.62 -18.16
C ALA A 53 10.98 2.04 -19.31
N ARG A 54 10.02 1.16 -19.62
CA ARG A 54 8.88 1.48 -20.49
C ARG A 54 7.59 1.30 -19.71
N LEU A 55 6.71 2.29 -19.75
CA LEU A 55 5.35 2.19 -19.21
C LEU A 55 4.41 1.81 -20.35
N VAL A 56 3.62 0.76 -20.16
CA VAL A 56 2.68 0.27 -21.18
C VAL A 56 1.27 0.51 -20.70
N ASN A 57 0.49 1.22 -21.52
CA ASN A 57 -0.93 1.42 -21.28
C ASN A 57 -1.69 0.14 -21.69
N LEU A 58 -2.28 -0.56 -20.72
CA LEU A 58 -3.00 -1.81 -20.97
C LEU A 58 -4.26 -1.65 -21.84
N ARG A 59 -4.82 -0.44 -21.94
CA ARG A 59 -6.00 -0.15 -22.75
C ARG A 59 -5.64 0.19 -24.19
N THR A 60 -4.62 1.03 -24.39
CA THR A 60 -4.26 1.53 -25.73
C THR A 60 -3.10 0.79 -26.37
N GLY A 61 -2.35 -0.01 -25.60
CA GLY A 61 -1.09 -0.61 -26.03
C GLY A 61 0.05 0.40 -26.19
N GLN A 62 -0.19 1.69 -25.94
CA GLN A 62 0.83 2.74 -26.06
C GLN A 62 1.97 2.47 -25.07
N GLN A 63 3.20 2.59 -25.56
CA GLN A 63 4.41 2.39 -24.77
C GLN A 63 5.15 3.72 -24.64
N LEU A 64 5.41 4.14 -23.41
CA LEU A 64 6.06 5.41 -23.09
C LEU A 64 7.43 5.15 -22.46
N HIS A 65 8.45 5.89 -22.89
CA HIS A 65 9.77 5.82 -22.26
C HIS A 65 9.76 6.61 -20.96
N VAL A 66 9.99 5.91 -19.85
CA VAL A 66 9.91 6.49 -18.50
C VAL A 66 11.20 6.26 -17.74
N THR A 67 11.39 7.03 -16.68
CA THR A 67 12.40 6.78 -15.66
C THR A 67 11.69 6.56 -14.33
N TYR A 68 12.01 5.48 -13.62
CA TYR A 68 11.38 5.16 -12.35
C TYR A 68 12.40 5.07 -11.22
N TRP A 69 11.97 5.31 -10.00
CA TRP A 69 12.77 5.07 -8.80
C TRP A 69 11.86 4.82 -7.60
N LEU A 70 12.37 4.09 -6.62
CA LEU A 70 11.68 3.86 -5.36
C LEU A 70 12.17 4.86 -4.32
N ARG A 71 11.23 5.52 -3.63
CA ARG A 71 11.53 6.40 -2.49
C ARG A 71 11.11 5.70 -1.20
N ASP A 72 12.09 5.35 -0.37
CA ASP A 72 11.87 4.71 0.93
C ASP A 72 11.24 5.67 1.95
N ASP A 73 11.64 6.95 1.91
CA ASP A 73 11.19 7.97 2.87
C ASP A 73 9.69 8.27 2.80
N VAL A 74 9.14 8.34 1.58
CA VAL A 74 7.70 8.53 1.33
C VAL A 74 7.00 7.23 0.91
N LYS A 75 7.71 6.09 0.93
CA LYS A 75 7.21 4.76 0.55
C LYS A 75 6.43 4.77 -0.76
N ALA A 76 7.01 5.34 -1.81
CA ALA A 76 6.35 5.53 -3.10
C ALA A 76 7.23 5.11 -4.28
N LEU A 77 6.58 4.56 -5.31
CA LEU A 77 7.17 4.39 -6.63
C LEU A 77 6.96 5.68 -7.43
N CYS A 78 8.04 6.33 -7.82
CA CYS A 78 8.00 7.52 -8.66
C CYS A 78 8.27 7.12 -10.12
N ILE A 79 7.48 7.67 -11.05
CA ILE A 79 7.62 7.45 -12.48
C ILE A 79 7.61 8.80 -13.19
N PHE A 80 8.72 9.15 -13.82
CA PHE A 80 8.86 10.34 -14.64
C PHE A 80 8.63 10.00 -16.11
N ASN A 81 7.62 10.64 -16.72
CA ASN A 81 7.43 10.58 -18.17
C ASN A 81 8.22 11.72 -18.83
N ARG A 82 9.11 11.38 -19.76
CA ARG A 82 9.93 12.37 -20.48
C ARG A 82 9.11 13.22 -21.45
N GLU A 83 8.04 12.65 -22.01
CA GLU A 83 7.20 13.34 -23.00
C GLU A 83 6.32 14.40 -22.34
N ASP A 84 5.69 14.06 -21.21
CA ASP A 84 4.78 14.97 -20.50
C ASP A 84 5.51 15.86 -19.48
N THR A 85 6.80 15.59 -19.20
CA THR A 85 7.59 16.21 -18.12
C THR A 85 6.96 16.10 -16.72
N GLN A 86 6.07 15.12 -16.52
CA GLN A 86 5.36 14.91 -15.26
C GLN A 86 5.94 13.74 -14.46
N VAL A 87 5.99 13.92 -13.14
CA VAL A 87 6.30 12.86 -12.18
C VAL A 87 5.00 12.32 -11.60
N ARG A 88 4.71 11.04 -11.85
CA ARG A 88 3.64 10.30 -11.21
C ARG A 88 4.19 9.68 -9.93
N VAL A 89 3.51 9.92 -8.81
CA VAL A 89 3.89 9.37 -7.50
C VAL A 89 2.84 8.32 -7.10
N CYS A 90 3.24 7.05 -7.10
CA CYS A 90 2.41 5.93 -6.73
C CYS A 90 2.73 5.49 -5.30
N ILE A 91 1.91 5.93 -4.34
CA ILE A 91 2.08 5.59 -2.92
C ILE A 91 1.83 4.09 -2.74
N CYS A 92 2.76 3.38 -2.09
CA CYS A 92 2.67 1.93 -1.96
C CYS A 92 1.52 1.46 -1.07
N SER A 93 1.05 2.30 -0.13
CA SER A 93 -0.16 2.00 0.67
C SER A 93 -1.43 1.95 -0.18
N HIS A 94 -1.46 2.67 -1.30
CA HIS A 94 -2.59 2.67 -2.23
C HIS A 94 -2.45 1.59 -3.32
N MET A 95 -1.44 0.72 -3.24
CA MET A 95 -1.31 -0.40 -4.19
C MET A 95 -2.17 -1.56 -3.70
N ASP A 96 -3.11 -1.99 -4.54
CA ASP A 96 -3.96 -3.16 -4.32
C ASP A 96 -3.18 -4.45 -4.59
N SER A 97 -2.40 -4.47 -5.69
CA SER A 97 -1.59 -5.63 -6.04
C SER A 97 -0.33 -5.24 -6.82
N CYS A 98 0.70 -6.07 -6.65
CA CYS A 98 1.96 -5.98 -7.39
C CYS A 98 2.39 -7.39 -7.82
N GLU A 99 2.28 -7.69 -9.10
CA GLU A 99 2.47 -9.03 -9.65
C GLU A 99 3.35 -9.07 -10.90
N GLU A 100 3.74 -10.29 -11.31
CA GLU A 100 4.39 -10.48 -12.60
C GLU A 100 3.38 -10.26 -13.71
N ALA A 101 3.77 -9.55 -14.77
CA ALA A 101 2.87 -9.38 -15.91
C ALA A 101 2.48 -10.73 -16.54
N ALA A 102 3.41 -11.69 -16.56
CA ALA A 102 3.17 -13.03 -17.09
C ALA A 102 2.13 -13.84 -16.30
N SER A 103 1.90 -13.54 -15.02
CA SER A 103 0.89 -14.23 -14.20
C SER A 103 -0.49 -13.60 -14.29
N SER A 104 -0.60 -12.39 -14.87
CA SER A 104 -1.85 -11.64 -14.90
C SER A 104 -2.74 -12.08 -16.07
N PRO A 105 -4.01 -12.48 -15.83
CA PRO A 105 -4.93 -12.87 -16.90
C PRO A 105 -5.26 -11.69 -17.83
N ASP A 106 -5.30 -10.47 -17.30
CA ASP A 106 -5.58 -9.25 -18.09
C ASP A 106 -4.48 -8.98 -19.12
N VAL A 107 -3.21 -9.13 -18.70
CA VAL A 107 -2.06 -8.97 -19.58
C VAL A 107 -1.99 -10.13 -20.58
N ALA A 108 -2.25 -11.36 -20.13
CA ALA A 108 -2.27 -12.53 -21.00
C ALA A 108 -3.32 -12.40 -22.12
N ALA A 109 -4.53 -11.97 -21.78
CA ALA A 109 -5.63 -11.77 -22.74
C ALA A 109 -5.32 -10.68 -23.78
N ARG A 110 -4.51 -9.68 -23.42
CA ARG A 110 -4.18 -8.54 -24.29
C ARG A 110 -2.80 -8.61 -24.92
N ARG A 111 -2.02 -9.66 -24.63
CA ARG A 111 -0.62 -9.79 -25.03
C ARG A 111 -0.34 -9.45 -26.50
N PHE A 112 -1.19 -9.95 -27.40
CA PHE A 112 -1.07 -9.71 -28.83
C PHE A 112 -1.20 -8.22 -29.18
N PHE A 113 -2.20 -7.53 -28.61
CA PHE A 113 -2.44 -6.10 -28.83
C PHE A 113 -1.37 -5.20 -28.19
N LEU A 114 -0.78 -5.64 -27.08
CA LEU A 114 0.29 -4.90 -26.41
C LEU A 114 1.65 -5.06 -27.12
N CYS A 115 1.73 -5.93 -28.13
CA CYS A 115 2.97 -6.27 -28.85
C CYS A 115 4.12 -6.66 -27.90
N LEU A 116 3.81 -7.39 -26.82
CA LEU A 116 4.79 -7.79 -25.82
C LEU A 116 5.37 -9.18 -26.14
N SER A 117 6.69 -9.23 -26.22
CA SER A 117 7.41 -10.50 -26.37
C SER A 117 7.31 -11.33 -25.08
N SER A 118 7.61 -12.63 -25.17
CA SER A 118 7.70 -13.49 -23.97
C SER A 118 8.76 -12.98 -22.98
N GLU A 119 9.81 -12.36 -23.50
CA GLU A 119 10.90 -11.80 -22.69
C GLU A 119 10.43 -10.54 -21.94
N ASP A 120 9.71 -9.65 -22.60
CA ASP A 120 9.16 -8.44 -21.97
C ASP A 120 8.22 -8.78 -20.82
N LEU A 121 7.35 -9.78 -21.00
CA LEU A 121 6.44 -10.23 -19.96
C LEU A 121 7.16 -10.74 -18.69
N ARG A 122 8.33 -11.35 -18.86
CA ARG A 122 9.17 -11.82 -17.71
C ARG A 122 9.86 -10.68 -16.98
N ARG A 123 10.02 -9.52 -17.64
CA ARG A 123 10.63 -8.30 -17.09
C ARG A 123 9.62 -7.25 -16.67
N ALA A 124 8.33 -7.51 -16.89
CA ALA A 124 7.27 -6.56 -16.59
C ALA A 124 6.66 -6.79 -15.20
N VAL A 125 6.42 -5.68 -14.49
CA VAL A 125 5.68 -5.61 -13.24
C VAL A 125 4.33 -4.99 -13.54
N LEU A 126 3.26 -5.69 -13.14
CA LEU A 126 1.93 -5.10 -13.11
C LEU A 126 1.67 -4.55 -11.71
N VAL A 127 1.40 -3.25 -11.64
CA VAL A 127 1.00 -2.57 -10.41
C VAL A 127 -0.45 -2.14 -10.57
N THR A 128 -1.32 -2.61 -9.69
CA THR A 128 -2.71 -2.20 -9.60
C THR A 128 -2.87 -1.31 -8.38
N MET A 129 -3.44 -0.12 -8.58
CA MET A 129 -3.76 0.82 -7.51
C MET A 129 -5.19 0.59 -7.02
N GLU A 130 -5.40 0.77 -5.72
CA GLU A 130 -6.72 0.87 -5.13
C GLU A 130 -7.48 2.05 -5.71
N ARG A 131 -8.82 1.95 -5.70
CA ARG A 131 -9.67 3.08 -6.02
C ARG A 131 -9.65 4.03 -4.84
N CYS A 132 -8.89 5.13 -4.90
CA CYS A 132 -9.09 6.22 -3.96
C CYS A 132 -10.51 6.78 -4.15
N ALA A 133 -11.43 6.40 -3.25
CA ALA A 133 -12.79 6.94 -3.23
C ALA A 133 -12.83 8.42 -2.79
N GLN A 134 -11.69 9.00 -2.38
CA GLN A 134 -11.60 10.33 -1.82
C GLN A 134 -10.41 11.10 -2.40
N GLY A 135 -10.71 12.23 -3.06
CA GLY A 135 -9.78 13.36 -3.19
C GLY A 135 -9.09 13.53 -4.54
N ALA A 136 -9.55 14.53 -5.30
CA ALA A 136 -8.92 15.13 -6.48
C ALA A 136 -8.91 14.29 -7.77
N GLN A 137 -10.10 14.13 -8.34
CA GLN A 137 -10.26 14.15 -9.79
C GLN A 137 -9.74 15.49 -10.34
N VAL A 138 -8.67 15.46 -11.11
CA VAL A 138 -8.42 16.45 -12.17
C VAL A 138 -8.03 15.63 -13.40
N PHE A 139 -8.96 15.56 -14.36
CA PHE A 139 -8.91 14.83 -15.64
C PHE A 139 -9.10 13.30 -15.62
N GLN A 140 -10.35 12.86 -15.40
CA GLN A 140 -11.09 12.03 -16.36
C GLN A 140 -12.42 11.64 -15.72
N ARG A 141 -13.48 12.35 -16.10
CA ARG A 141 -14.85 12.15 -15.64
C ARG A 141 -15.66 11.59 -16.80
N ASP A 142 -15.47 10.30 -17.07
CA ASP A 142 -16.44 9.52 -17.84
C ASP A 142 -17.02 8.42 -16.95
N ALA A 143 -18.33 8.52 -16.74
CA ALA A 143 -19.13 7.79 -15.78
C ALA A 143 -19.47 6.36 -16.27
N SER A 144 -18.44 5.52 -16.46
CA SER A 144 -18.63 4.08 -16.63
C SER A 144 -17.68 3.32 -15.70
N GLN A 145 -18.26 2.62 -14.73
CA GLN A 145 -17.69 1.57 -13.86
C GLN A 145 -16.21 1.70 -13.47
N GLY A 146 -15.95 2.03 -12.18
CA GLY A 146 -14.64 2.29 -11.60
C GLY A 146 -13.44 1.50 -12.17
N PHE A 147 -12.65 2.12 -13.02
CA PHE A 147 -11.39 1.52 -13.44
C PHE A 147 -10.39 1.61 -12.27
N ARG A 148 -9.87 0.46 -11.82
CA ARG A 148 -8.68 0.44 -10.96
C ARG A 148 -7.50 0.89 -11.83
N PRO A 149 -6.74 1.93 -11.45
CA PRO A 149 -5.58 2.33 -12.22
C PRO A 149 -4.58 1.18 -12.26
N GLN A 150 -4.26 0.69 -13.46
CA GLN A 150 -3.26 -0.36 -13.68
C GLN A 150 -2.08 0.22 -14.45
N LEU A 151 -0.87 -0.08 -13.98
CA LEU A 151 0.39 0.37 -14.54
C LEU A 151 1.22 -0.87 -14.89
N LEU A 152 1.56 -1.04 -16.17
CA LEU A 152 2.46 -2.10 -16.61
C LEU A 152 3.85 -1.52 -16.86
N LEU A 153 4.79 -1.78 -15.96
CA LEU A 153 6.16 -1.26 -16.03
C LEU A 153 7.12 -2.34 -16.51
N LEU A 154 7.74 -2.14 -17.67
CA LEU A 154 8.78 -3.01 -18.21
C LEU A 154 10.14 -2.55 -17.71
N CYS A 155 10.74 -3.37 -16.84
CA CYS A 155 12.09 -3.14 -16.35
C CYS A 155 13.13 -3.57 -17.40
N GLY A 156 14.32 -2.97 -17.37
CA GLY A 156 15.41 -3.37 -18.27
C GLY A 156 15.90 -4.81 -18.04
N ASP A 157 15.88 -5.27 -16.79
CA ASP A 157 16.39 -6.58 -16.36
C ASP A 157 15.39 -7.30 -15.47
N ARG A 158 15.35 -8.63 -15.57
CA ARG A 158 14.56 -9.53 -14.75
C ARG A 158 15.02 -9.53 -13.29
N ALA A 159 16.32 -9.45 -13.01
CA ALA A 159 16.81 -9.41 -11.63
C ALA A 159 16.28 -8.15 -10.91
N LYS A 160 16.43 -6.99 -11.55
CA LYS A 160 15.87 -5.72 -11.05
C LYS A 160 14.35 -5.77 -10.91
N GLN A 161 13.66 -6.41 -11.85
CA GLN A 161 12.21 -6.60 -11.78
C GLN A 161 11.80 -7.36 -10.50
N GLN A 162 12.49 -8.45 -10.19
CA GLN A 162 12.19 -9.29 -9.03
C GLN A 162 12.42 -8.54 -7.72
N ASP A 163 13.56 -7.85 -7.61
CA ASP A 163 13.93 -7.05 -6.45
C ASP A 163 12.96 -5.88 -6.26
N LEU A 164 12.62 -5.15 -7.33
CA LEU A 164 11.62 -4.07 -7.30
C LEU A 164 10.27 -4.59 -6.81
N ARG A 165 9.77 -5.69 -7.39
CA ARG A 165 8.50 -6.32 -6.96
C ARG A 165 8.56 -6.74 -5.50
N GLY A 166 9.68 -7.30 -5.06
CA GLY A 166 9.90 -7.68 -3.66
C GLY A 166 9.85 -6.48 -2.72
N ALA A 167 10.51 -5.38 -3.09
CA ALA A 167 10.49 -4.14 -2.33
C ALA A 167 9.10 -3.50 -2.27
N LEU A 168 8.38 -3.43 -3.40
CA LEU A 168 7.01 -2.89 -3.44
C LEU A 168 6.07 -3.70 -2.55
N ARG A 169 6.11 -5.03 -2.62
CA ARG A 169 5.32 -5.90 -1.74
C ARG A 169 5.68 -5.72 -0.26
N ALA A 170 6.96 -5.57 0.05
CA ALA A 170 7.40 -5.30 1.42
C ALA A 170 6.82 -3.97 1.92
N LEU A 171 6.85 -2.92 1.11
CA LEU A 171 6.29 -1.61 1.44
C LEU A 171 4.76 -1.66 1.60
N MET A 172 4.04 -2.33 0.70
CA MET A 172 2.60 -2.58 0.82
C MET A 172 2.26 -3.25 2.15
N SER A 173 3.02 -4.29 2.54
CA SER A 173 2.78 -5.05 3.77
C SER A 173 3.08 -4.28 5.06
N GLU A 174 3.95 -3.28 5.00
CA GLU A 174 4.29 -2.47 6.19
C GLU A 174 3.11 -1.60 6.64
N PHE A 175 2.28 -1.13 5.69
CA PHE A 175 1.12 -0.30 6.00
C PHE A 175 -0.01 -1.08 6.69
N LEU A 176 -0.21 -2.36 6.33
CA LEU A 176 -1.22 -3.23 6.95
C LEU A 176 -1.02 -3.42 8.47
N ILE A 177 0.19 -3.17 8.98
CA ILE A 177 0.51 -3.29 10.40
C ILE A 177 0.22 -1.98 11.15
N HIS A 178 0.24 -0.85 10.45
CA HIS A 178 0.09 0.49 11.03
C HIS A 178 -1.31 1.09 10.85
N GLU A 179 -2.06 0.67 9.83
CA GLU A 179 -3.49 0.96 9.71
C GLU A 179 -4.30 -0.01 10.57
N ARG A 180 -4.12 0.08 11.89
CA ARG A 180 -5.17 -0.37 12.80
C ARG A 180 -6.27 0.69 12.67
N PRO A 181 -7.47 0.35 12.16
CA PRO A 181 -8.50 1.35 12.00
C PRO A 181 -8.75 1.99 13.36
N THR A 182 -8.54 3.30 13.45
CA THR A 182 -9.08 4.14 14.54
C THR A 182 -10.59 4.30 14.34
N SER A 183 -11.30 3.24 13.95
CA SER A 183 -12.73 3.16 14.14
C SER A 183 -12.93 2.84 15.61
N SER A 184 -13.24 3.88 16.37
CA SER A 184 -14.06 3.76 17.57
C SER A 184 -15.24 2.84 17.27
N GLU A 185 -15.12 1.57 17.67
CA GLU A 185 -16.20 0.69 18.11
C GLU A 185 -15.58 -0.68 18.45
N GLN A 186 -15.40 -0.88 19.75
CA GLN A 186 -15.27 -2.17 20.44
C GLN A 186 -14.16 -3.11 19.95
N SER A 187 -12.98 -2.95 20.52
CA SER A 187 -12.03 -4.05 20.69
C SER A 187 -12.69 -5.17 21.51
N PRO A 188 -12.76 -6.43 21.03
CA PRO A 188 -13.30 -7.54 21.80
C PRO A 188 -12.45 -7.92 23.03
N PHE A 189 -11.25 -7.34 23.18
CA PHE A 189 -10.42 -7.51 24.37
C PHE A 189 -10.83 -6.59 25.53
N ASP A 190 -11.55 -5.51 25.28
CA ASP A 190 -12.06 -4.62 26.35
C ASP A 190 -13.36 -5.15 26.98
N GLN A 191 -14.00 -6.17 26.40
CA GLN A 191 -15.22 -6.78 26.95
C GLN A 191 -14.94 -7.76 28.11
N ILE A 192 -13.69 -8.20 28.32
CA ILE A 192 -13.39 -9.19 29.36
C ILE A 192 -13.28 -8.54 30.75
N THR A 193 -13.20 -7.20 30.84
CA THR A 193 -13.05 -6.48 32.13
C THR A 193 -14.27 -5.66 32.55
N VAL A 194 -15.36 -5.64 31.79
CA VAL A 194 -16.55 -4.82 32.11
C VAL A 194 -17.86 -5.63 32.03
N SER A 195 -17.89 -6.81 32.67
CA SER A 195 -19.14 -7.53 32.99
C SER A 195 -19.46 -7.54 34.48
N GLN A 196 -18.82 -6.67 35.26
CA GLN A 196 -19.19 -6.43 36.66
C GLN A 196 -19.05 -4.94 36.98
N ARG A 197 -20.03 -4.14 36.57
CA ARG A 197 -20.58 -3.02 37.38
C ARG A 197 -21.64 -2.26 36.59
N SER A 198 -22.79 -2.16 37.26
CA SER A 198 -23.86 -1.18 37.08
C SER A 198 -24.74 -1.29 35.84
N GLU A 199 -25.82 -2.06 36.01
CA GLU A 199 -27.17 -1.46 36.01
C GLU A 199 -27.19 -0.28 36.98
N GLU A 200 -27.23 0.95 36.48
CA GLU A 200 -28.01 2.08 37.01
C GLU A 200 -27.66 3.34 36.21
N ASP A 201 -28.69 4.15 35.95
CA ASP A 201 -28.66 5.48 35.36
C ASP A 201 -28.52 5.62 33.84
N ALA A 202 -29.63 5.33 33.19
CA ALA A 202 -30.08 6.06 32.02
C ALA A 202 -30.54 7.47 32.41
N ALA A 203 -29.78 8.52 32.06
CA ALA A 203 -30.30 9.82 31.61
C ALA A 203 -29.18 10.80 31.23
N ALA A 204 -29.39 11.50 30.11
CA ALA A 204 -28.80 12.78 29.75
C ALA A 204 -27.29 12.86 29.47
N ALA A 205 -26.93 12.78 28.17
CA ALA A 205 -26.22 13.86 27.46
C ALA A 205 -25.88 13.40 26.03
N ARG A 206 -26.50 14.03 25.03
CA ARG A 206 -26.00 14.01 23.65
C ARG A 206 -24.93 15.09 23.51
N PRO A 207 -23.69 14.79 23.13
CA PRO A 207 -22.82 15.82 22.58
C PRO A 207 -23.10 15.94 21.08
N LEU A 208 -23.73 17.04 20.67
CA LEU A 208 -23.63 17.54 19.30
C LEU A 208 -22.18 17.94 19.07
N ILE A 209 -21.44 17.17 18.27
CA ILE A 209 -20.13 17.56 17.78
C ILE A 209 -20.36 18.54 16.62
N SER A 210 -20.36 19.83 16.93
CA SER A 210 -20.32 20.90 15.94
C SER A 210 -18.88 21.12 15.49
N TRP A 211 -18.59 20.86 14.22
CA TRP A 211 -17.34 21.23 13.59
C TRP A 211 -17.30 22.75 13.35
N PRO A 212 -16.19 23.45 13.61
CA PRO A 212 -16.05 24.84 13.21
C PRO A 212 -15.97 24.91 11.68
N ILE A 213 -17.02 25.46 11.06
CA ILE A 213 -16.99 25.88 9.65
C ILE A 213 -16.01 27.06 9.57
N VAL A 214 -14.79 26.79 9.14
CA VAL A 214 -13.88 27.83 8.67
C VAL A 214 -14.43 28.33 7.34
N ARG A 215 -15.09 29.49 7.37
CA ARG A 215 -15.47 30.20 6.13
C ARG A 215 -14.18 30.65 5.46
N PRO A 216 -13.89 30.26 4.20
CA PRO A 216 -12.83 30.89 3.44
C PRO A 216 -13.18 32.37 3.28
N ALA A 217 -12.20 33.24 3.55
CA ALA A 217 -12.32 34.67 3.29
C ALA A 217 -12.74 34.87 1.83
N ALA A 218 -13.75 35.72 1.61
CA ALA A 218 -14.21 36.08 0.28
C ALA A 218 -13.04 36.64 -0.52
N HIS A 219 -12.57 35.87 -1.50
CA HIS A 219 -11.71 36.43 -2.55
C HIS A 219 -12.54 37.46 -3.31
N LYS A 220 -12.15 38.72 -3.14
CA LYS A 220 -12.63 39.88 -3.90
C LYS A 220 -12.54 39.52 -5.39
N ALA A 221 -13.67 39.56 -6.08
CA ALA A 221 -13.73 39.33 -7.52
C ALA A 221 -12.79 40.31 -8.25
N PRO A 222 -12.11 39.87 -9.32
CA PRO A 222 -11.33 40.78 -10.16
C PRO A 222 -12.27 41.83 -10.78
N GLU A 223 -11.91 43.10 -10.65
CA GLU A 223 -12.61 44.20 -11.30
C GLU A 223 -12.59 44.02 -12.83
N PRO A 224 -13.69 44.37 -13.52
CA PRO A 224 -13.71 44.34 -14.98
C PRO A 224 -12.74 45.39 -15.55
N PRO A 225 -12.09 45.10 -16.69
CA PRO A 225 -11.21 46.06 -17.35
C PRO A 225 -11.99 47.30 -17.80
N CYS A 226 -11.35 48.47 -17.67
CA CYS A 226 -11.87 49.74 -18.14
C CYS A 226 -12.14 49.69 -19.66
N PRO A 227 -13.22 50.33 -20.15
CA PRO A 227 -13.43 50.49 -21.59
C PRO A 227 -12.27 51.32 -22.16
N VAL A 228 -11.71 50.84 -23.27
CA VAL A 228 -10.73 51.58 -24.04
C VAL A 228 -11.50 52.59 -24.87
N ASP A 229 -11.25 53.87 -24.66
CA ASP A 229 -11.81 54.94 -25.48
C ASP A 229 -11.31 54.78 -26.92
N GLU A 230 -12.25 54.48 -27.81
CA GLU A 230 -12.07 54.47 -29.26
C GLU A 230 -12.11 55.94 -29.72
N GLU A 231 -11.01 56.67 -29.50
CA GLU A 231 -10.85 58.01 -30.03
C GLU A 231 -10.09 57.99 -31.36
N ALA A 232 -10.75 58.59 -32.34
CA ALA A 232 -10.43 58.61 -33.76
C ALA A 232 -9.05 59.16 -34.07
N VAL A 233 -8.38 58.54 -35.04
CA VAL A 233 -7.39 59.24 -35.88
C VAL A 233 -7.80 59.03 -37.33
N ALA A 234 -8.07 60.17 -37.95
CA ALA A 234 -8.36 60.38 -39.36
C ALA A 234 -7.13 60.14 -40.26
#